data_AF-A0A6G3Y0P7-F1
#
_entry.id   AF-A0A6G3Y0P7-F1
#
_cell.length_a   1.000
_cell.length_b   1.000
_cell.length_c   1.000
_cell.angle_alpha   90.00
_cell.angle_beta   90.00
_cell.angle_gamma   90.00
#
_symmetry.space_group_name_H-M   'P 1'
#
loop_
_entity.id
_entity.type
_entity.pdbx_description
1 polymer ?
#
loop_
_entity_poly.entity_id
_entity_poly.type
_entity_poly.pdbx_seq_one_letter_code
_entity_poly.pdbx_strand_id
1 'polypeptide(L)'
;TELTARVLTLRRTHPVLRRRAFFSGRAQAPDGLRDLAWFARDGREMTEGDWYAPAATLGLYLSGRDIPGRDARGEPVTDDSFLAVLHAGAEPTVFALPGAPWAARYELVLDTSREEQTEAPGTVLDGGTEMTVPARSVLLLRVAD
;
A
#
# COMPACT_ATOMS: atom_id res chain seq x y z
N THR A 1 -2.39 17.25 14.16
CA THR A 1 -0.92 17.24 14.15
C THR A 1 -0.44 17.17 12.71
N GLU A 2 0.87 17.26 12.46
CA GLU A 2 1.42 17.15 11.09
C GLU A 2 1.06 15.82 10.44
N LEU A 3 1.16 14.72 11.20
CA LEU A 3 0.71 13.40 10.78
C LEU A 3 -0.76 13.40 10.31
N THR A 4 -1.68 13.96 11.11
CA THR A 4 -3.11 14.04 10.71
C THR A 4 -3.28 14.83 9.41
N ALA A 5 -2.59 15.96 9.27
CA ALA A 5 -2.67 16.78 8.07
C ALA A 5 -2.17 16.01 6.84
N ARG A 6 -1.06 15.27 6.97
CA ARG A 6 -0.50 14.43 5.91
C ARG A 6 -1.45 13.31 5.50
N VAL A 7 -2.00 12.55 6.46
CA VAL A 7 -2.96 11.47 6.18
C VAL A 7 -4.20 12.00 5.43
N LEU A 8 -4.74 13.15 5.87
CA LEU A 8 -5.88 13.77 5.19
C LEU A 8 -5.52 14.23 3.78
N THR A 9 -4.32 14.78 3.57
CA THR A 9 -3.84 15.17 2.24
C THR A 9 -3.69 13.96 1.33
N LEU A 10 -3.02 12.90 1.78
CA LEU A 10 -2.88 11.65 1.01
C LEU A 10 -4.26 11.10 0.59
N ARG A 11 -5.20 10.99 1.54
CA ARG A 11 -6.57 10.52 1.26
C ARG A 11 -7.35 11.42 0.29
N ARG A 12 -7.09 12.73 0.30
CA ARG A 12 -7.76 13.69 -0.60
C ARG A 12 -7.17 13.68 -2.00
N THR A 13 -5.86 13.51 -2.11
CA THR A 13 -5.11 13.56 -3.37
C THR A 13 -5.21 12.26 -4.15
N HIS A 14 -5.29 11.12 -3.47
CA HIS A 14 -5.27 9.80 -4.10
C HIS A 14 -6.64 9.09 -4.05
N PRO A 15 -7.41 9.09 -5.16
CA PRO A 15 -8.67 8.35 -5.27
C PRO A 15 -8.60 6.88 -4.84
N VAL A 16 -7.47 6.19 -5.04
CA VAL A 16 -7.32 4.77 -4.65
C VAL A 16 -7.47 4.56 -3.14
N LEU A 17 -7.09 5.55 -2.33
CA LEU A 17 -7.20 5.54 -0.87
C LEU A 17 -8.60 5.94 -0.34
N ARG A 18 -9.52 6.29 -1.24
CA ARG A 18 -10.91 6.69 -0.89
C ARG A 18 -11.96 6.13 -1.84
N ARG A 19 -11.65 5.01 -2.51
CA ARG A 19 -12.52 4.34 -3.46
C ARG A 19 -13.89 4.07 -2.83
N ARG A 20 -14.97 4.34 -3.57
CA ARG A 20 -16.37 4.22 -3.10
C ARG A 20 -17.00 2.85 -3.36
N ALA A 21 -16.35 2.03 -4.18
CA ALA A 21 -16.76 0.68 -4.51
C ALA A 21 -15.73 -0.32 -3.99
N PHE A 22 -16.19 -1.52 -3.65
CA PHE A 22 -15.29 -2.60 -3.21
C PHE A 22 -14.26 -2.96 -4.30
N PHE A 23 -13.10 -3.43 -3.86
CA PHE A 23 -12.12 -4.09 -4.72
C PHE A 23 -12.61 -5.49 -5.07
N SER A 24 -12.37 -5.91 -6.31
CA SER A 24 -12.82 -7.22 -6.79
C SER A 24 -11.87 -8.35 -6.39
N GLY A 25 -10.59 -8.04 -6.15
CA GLY A 25 -9.52 -9.02 -5.95
C GLY A 25 -9.23 -9.83 -7.22
N ARG A 26 -9.72 -9.38 -8.38
CA ARG A 26 -9.55 -10.06 -9.67
C ARG A 26 -8.60 -9.26 -10.55
N ALA A 27 -7.91 -9.96 -11.44
CA ALA A 27 -7.19 -9.32 -12.53
C ALA A 27 -8.21 -8.60 -13.42
N GLN A 28 -8.20 -7.27 -13.39
CA GLN A 28 -9.05 -6.44 -14.26
C GLN A 28 -8.22 -5.67 -15.30
N ALA A 29 -6.93 -5.47 -15.02
CA ALA A 29 -6.02 -4.73 -15.89
C ALA A 29 -5.47 -5.61 -17.02
N PRO A 30 -5.11 -5.02 -18.18
CA PRO A 30 -4.53 -5.75 -19.31
C PRO A 30 -3.21 -6.47 -18.99
N ASP A 31 -2.50 -6.04 -17.95
CA ASP A 31 -1.25 -6.66 -17.46
C ASP A 31 -1.50 -7.89 -16.56
N GLY A 32 -2.76 -8.20 -16.25
CA GLY A 32 -3.15 -9.33 -15.42
C GLY A 32 -2.99 -9.09 -13.91
N LEU A 33 -2.60 -7.89 -13.48
CA LEU A 33 -2.50 -7.57 -12.05
C LEU A 33 -3.89 -7.37 -11.43
N ARG A 34 -4.03 -7.83 -10.18
CA ARG A 34 -5.26 -7.66 -9.40
C ARG A 34 -5.41 -6.20 -8.98
N ASP A 35 -6.66 -5.73 -8.87
CA ASP A 35 -6.97 -4.41 -8.33
C ASP A 35 -6.60 -4.29 -6.83
N LEU A 36 -6.44 -5.43 -6.16
CA LEU A 36 -6.03 -5.56 -4.77
C LEU A 36 -5.28 -6.89 -4.55
N ALA A 37 -4.24 -6.87 -3.71
CA ALA A 37 -3.58 -8.08 -3.22
C ALA A 37 -3.15 -7.94 -1.75
N TRP A 38 -3.13 -9.05 -1.02
CA TRP A 38 -2.71 -9.11 0.38
C TRP A 38 -1.42 -9.90 0.50
N PHE A 39 -0.50 -9.43 1.35
CA PHE A 39 0.81 -10.02 1.53
C PHE A 39 1.05 -10.39 2.98
N ALA A 40 1.64 -11.56 3.19
CA ALA A 40 2.21 -11.91 4.48
C ALA A 40 3.52 -11.14 4.71
N ARG A 41 4.03 -11.19 5.93
CA ARG A 41 5.26 -10.47 6.33
C ARG A 41 6.48 -10.82 5.45
N ASP A 42 6.55 -12.06 5.00
CA ASP A 42 7.59 -12.60 4.13
C ASP A 42 7.43 -12.18 2.65
N GLY A 43 6.50 -11.27 2.34
CA GLY A 43 6.34 -10.67 1.01
C GLY A 43 5.64 -11.57 0.00
N ARG A 44 5.25 -12.78 0.38
CA ARG A 44 4.41 -13.64 -0.46
C ARG A 44 2.96 -13.20 -0.41
N GLU A 45 2.26 -13.37 -1.52
CA GLU A 45 0.82 -13.15 -1.54
C GLU A 45 0.11 -14.17 -0.62
N MET A 46 -0.86 -13.68 0.15
CA MET A 46 -1.62 -14.51 1.09
C MET A 46 -2.54 -15.47 0.35
N THR A 47 -2.55 -16.70 0.83
CA THR A 47 -3.52 -17.73 0.47
C THR A 47 -4.75 -17.65 1.38
N GLU A 48 -5.78 -18.42 1.05
CA GLU A 48 -6.97 -18.54 1.91
C GLU A 48 -6.60 -19.00 3.34
N GLY A 49 -5.68 -19.96 3.47
CA GLY A 49 -5.27 -20.49 4.78
C GLY A 49 -4.58 -19.46 5.68
N ASP A 50 -3.87 -18.50 5.08
CA ASP A 50 -3.15 -17.47 5.84
C ASP A 50 -4.08 -16.52 6.59
N TRP A 51 -5.31 -16.34 6.11
CA TRP A 51 -6.32 -15.52 6.78
C TRP A 51 -6.74 -16.06 8.14
N TYR A 52 -6.59 -17.37 8.35
CA TYR A 52 -6.93 -18.04 9.59
C TYR A 52 -5.72 -18.25 10.51
N ALA A 53 -4.52 -17.85 10.05
CA ALA A 53 -3.30 -17.92 10.84
C ALA A 53 -3.13 -16.63 11.68
N PRO A 54 -2.60 -16.72 12.91
CA PRO A 54 -2.27 -15.52 13.68
C PRO A 54 -1.19 -14.69 12.96
N ALA A 55 -1.53 -13.45 12.60
CA ALA A 55 -0.60 -12.51 11.98
C ALA A 55 -0.70 -11.13 12.65
N ALA A 56 0.45 -10.56 13.00
CA ALA A 56 0.55 -9.19 13.51
C ALA A 56 0.97 -8.20 12.42
N THR A 57 1.23 -8.67 11.19
CA THR A 57 1.79 -7.86 10.11
C THR A 57 1.21 -8.32 8.78
N LEU A 58 0.65 -7.39 8.02
CA LEU A 58 0.04 -7.65 6.73
C LEU A 58 0.38 -6.51 5.77
N GLY A 59 0.63 -6.85 4.51
CA GLY A 59 0.71 -5.90 3.40
C GLY A 59 -0.61 -5.86 2.62
N LEU A 60 -1.01 -4.68 2.19
CA LEU A 60 -2.17 -4.45 1.33
C LEU A 60 -1.72 -3.63 0.12
N TYR A 61 -1.71 -4.26 -1.04
CA TYR A 61 -1.48 -3.59 -2.31
C TYR A 61 -2.81 -3.09 -2.89
N LEU A 62 -2.82 -1.84 -3.34
CA LEU A 62 -3.95 -1.17 -3.96
C LEU A 62 -3.53 -0.66 -5.34
N SER A 63 -4.14 -1.21 -6.39
CA SER A 63 -3.88 -0.76 -7.76
C SER A 63 -4.61 0.55 -8.05
N GLY A 64 -3.85 1.57 -8.46
CA GLY A 64 -4.39 2.84 -8.96
C GLY A 64 -4.83 2.80 -10.42
N ARG A 65 -4.58 1.69 -11.14
CA ARG A 65 -4.83 1.58 -12.58
C ARG A 65 -6.31 1.35 -12.94
N ASP A 66 -7.05 0.64 -12.08
CA ASP A 66 -8.46 0.27 -12.31
C ASP A 66 -9.36 0.76 -11.17
N ILE A 67 -9.55 2.08 -11.07
CA ILE A 67 -10.46 2.68 -10.08
C ILE A 67 -11.86 2.79 -10.71
N PRO A 68 -12.90 2.15 -10.12
CA PRO A 68 -14.25 2.24 -10.63
C PRO A 68 -14.79 3.66 -10.60
N GLY A 69 -15.32 4.07 -11.74
CA GLY A 69 -15.91 5.38 -11.94
C GLY A 69 -15.29 6.09 -13.14
N ARG A 70 -15.90 7.23 -13.45
CA ARG A 70 -15.40 8.17 -14.46
C ARG A 70 -15.37 9.56 -13.84
N ASP A 71 -14.44 10.39 -14.29
CA ASP A 71 -14.35 11.78 -13.87
C ASP A 71 -15.47 12.64 -14.49
N ALA A 72 -15.46 13.95 -14.24
CA ALA A 72 -16.45 14.89 -14.78
C ALA A 72 -16.45 14.98 -16.31
N ARG A 73 -15.38 14.53 -16.97
CA ARG A 73 -15.23 14.49 -18.43
C ARG A 73 -15.60 13.13 -19.01
N GLY A 74 -15.93 12.16 -18.15
CA GLY A 74 -16.21 10.80 -18.56
C GLY A 74 -14.96 9.94 -18.69
N GLU A 75 -13.78 10.38 -18.27
CA GLU A 75 -12.54 9.62 -18.40
C GLU A 75 -12.35 8.63 -17.23
N PRO A 76 -11.68 7.47 -17.44
CA PRO A 76 -11.36 6.55 -16.36
C PRO A 76 -10.56 7.25 -15.25
N VAL A 77 -10.95 7.00 -14.00
CA VAL A 77 -10.19 7.49 -12.84
C VAL A 77 -8.96 6.59 -12.68
N THR A 78 -7.77 7.20 -12.68
CA THR A 78 -6.50 6.51 -12.44
C THR A 78 -5.73 7.23 -11.33
N ASP A 79 -4.77 6.54 -10.73
CA ASP A 79 -3.94 7.02 -9.62
C ASP A 79 -2.62 6.24 -9.57
N ASP A 80 -1.72 6.67 -8.70
CA ASP A 80 -0.58 5.87 -8.28
C ASP A 80 -1.05 4.58 -7.57
N SER A 81 -0.25 3.52 -7.63
CA SER A 81 -0.50 2.31 -6.84
C SER A 81 0.25 2.38 -5.51
N PHE A 82 -0.28 1.72 -4.48
CA PHE A 82 0.28 1.80 -3.13
C PHE A 82 0.38 0.43 -2.47
N LEU A 83 1.36 0.29 -1.58
CA LEU A 83 1.46 -0.77 -0.60
C LEU A 83 1.31 -0.18 0.80
N ALA A 84 0.27 -0.57 1.52
CA ALA A 84 0.13 -0.27 2.94
C ALA A 84 0.63 -1.46 3.76
N VAL A 85 1.57 -1.23 4.67
CA VAL A 85 2.07 -2.24 5.61
C VAL A 85 1.50 -1.93 6.98
N LEU A 86 0.64 -2.81 7.50
CA LEU A 86 -0.01 -2.67 8.79
C LEU A 86 0.69 -3.59 9.80
N HIS A 87 1.26 -3.01 10.84
CA HIS A 87 1.93 -3.76 11.90
C HIS A 87 1.32 -3.46 13.28
N ALA A 88 0.69 -4.46 13.88
CA ALA A 88 0.04 -4.36 15.19
C ALA A 88 0.91 -4.88 16.35
N GLY A 89 2.10 -5.42 16.04
CA GLY A 89 3.03 -5.96 17.04
C GLY A 89 3.60 -4.87 17.94
N ALA A 90 4.00 -5.28 19.15
CA ALA A 90 4.59 -4.38 20.14
C ALA A 90 6.08 -4.12 19.90
N GLU A 91 6.72 -4.93 19.06
CA GLU A 91 8.14 -4.84 18.70
C GLU A 91 8.27 -4.59 17.20
N PRO A 92 9.31 -3.88 16.73
CA PRO A 92 9.60 -3.75 15.32
C PRO A 92 9.72 -5.11 14.62
N THR A 93 9.42 -5.15 13.33
CA THR A 93 9.55 -6.36 12.52
C THR A 93 10.19 -6.06 11.18
N VAL A 94 10.59 -7.12 10.47
CA VAL A 94 11.07 -7.01 9.08
C VAL A 94 9.93 -7.42 8.16
N PHE A 95 9.71 -6.66 7.08
CA PHE A 95 8.73 -6.94 6.05
C PHE A 95 9.43 -7.02 4.70
N ALA A 96 9.24 -8.11 3.95
CA ALA A 96 9.78 -8.23 2.60
C ALA A 96 8.84 -7.56 1.60
N LEU A 97 9.36 -6.61 0.83
CA LEU A 97 8.61 -5.87 -0.18
C LEU A 97 8.32 -6.79 -1.37
N PRO A 98 7.06 -6.91 -1.83
CA PRO A 98 6.74 -7.67 -3.03
C PRO A 98 7.54 -7.13 -4.23
N GLY A 99 8.29 -7.99 -4.90
CA GLY A 99 9.00 -7.62 -6.14
C GLY A 99 8.08 -7.68 -7.37
N ALA A 100 8.68 -7.91 -8.55
CA ALA A 100 7.93 -8.17 -9.76
C ALA A 100 6.91 -9.32 -9.56
N PRO A 101 5.67 -9.22 -10.12
CA PRO A 101 5.21 -8.17 -11.03
C PRO A 101 4.61 -6.92 -10.34
N TRP A 102 4.70 -6.81 -9.01
CA TRP A 102 3.98 -5.77 -8.25
C TRP A 102 4.65 -4.40 -8.30
N ALA A 103 5.98 -4.36 -8.20
CA ALA A 103 6.75 -3.12 -8.26
C ALA A 103 8.21 -3.40 -8.60
N ALA A 104 8.84 -2.46 -9.29
CA ALA A 104 10.29 -2.36 -9.34
C ALA A 104 10.83 -1.64 -8.10
N ARG A 105 10.15 -0.58 -7.65
CA ARG A 105 10.55 0.25 -6.50
C ARG A 105 9.34 0.71 -5.69
N TYR A 106 9.62 1.11 -4.46
CA TYR A 106 8.68 1.68 -3.51
C TYR A 106 9.25 2.95 -2.89
N GLU A 107 8.43 4.00 -2.80
CA GLU A 107 8.76 5.22 -2.07
C GLU A 107 7.91 5.32 -0.80
N LEU A 108 8.54 5.47 0.36
CA LEU A 108 7.86 5.66 1.64
C LEU A 108 7.25 7.06 1.71
N VAL A 109 5.91 7.13 1.63
CA VAL A 109 5.16 8.39 1.64
C VAL A 109 4.50 8.71 3.00
N LEU A 110 4.37 7.73 3.89
CA LEU A 110 3.84 7.89 5.26
C LEU A 110 4.48 6.87 6.20
N ASP A 111 4.79 7.32 7.42
CA ASP A 111 5.23 6.45 8.53
C ASP A 111 4.58 6.94 9.83
N THR A 112 3.54 6.25 10.30
CA THR A 112 2.78 6.70 11.48
C THR A 112 3.55 6.57 12.80
N SER A 113 4.78 6.01 12.80
CA SER A 113 5.64 6.03 13.99
C SER A 113 6.31 7.40 14.19
N ARG A 114 6.14 8.33 13.25
CA ARG A 114 6.72 9.68 13.29
C ARG A 114 5.61 10.72 13.30
N GLU A 115 5.65 11.63 14.27
CA GLU A 115 4.65 12.70 14.39
C GLU A 115 4.95 13.88 13.44
N GLU A 116 6.23 14.21 13.28
CA GLU A 116 6.74 15.27 12.40
C GLU A 116 6.94 14.73 10.98
N GLN A 117 5.99 15.07 10.09
CA GLN A 117 5.95 14.60 8.70
C GLN A 117 5.33 15.65 7.78
N THR A 118 5.68 16.93 7.96
CA THR A 118 5.28 18.00 7.03
C THR A 118 5.61 17.63 5.57
N GLU A 119 6.76 16.99 5.34
CA GLU A 119 7.17 16.41 4.05
C GLU A 119 7.19 14.88 4.06
N ALA A 120 7.30 14.27 2.87
CA ALA A 120 7.37 12.82 2.74
C ALA A 120 8.66 12.29 3.35
N PRO A 121 8.64 11.10 3.98
CA PRO A 121 9.87 10.42 4.35
C PRO A 121 10.81 10.22 3.15
N GLY A 122 10.26 9.97 1.95
CA GLY A 122 10.99 10.00 0.67
C GLY A 122 12.02 8.88 0.50
N THR A 123 12.08 7.93 1.43
CA THR A 123 12.97 6.76 1.32
C THR A 123 12.51 5.88 0.16
N VAL A 124 13.41 5.56 -0.76
CA VAL A 124 13.15 4.67 -1.91
C VAL A 124 13.81 3.32 -1.67
N LEU A 125 13.07 2.25 -1.91
CA LEU A 125 13.47 0.86 -1.71
C LEU A 125 13.16 0.05 -2.97
N ASP A 126 14.03 -0.90 -3.31
CA ASP A 126 13.79 -1.81 -4.44
C ASP A 126 12.75 -2.88 -4.05
N GLY A 127 11.91 -3.27 -5.00
CA GLY A 127 11.03 -4.42 -4.83
C GLY A 127 11.83 -5.70 -4.61
N GLY A 128 11.34 -6.58 -3.74
CA GLY A 128 12.06 -7.79 -3.32
C GLY A 128 13.10 -7.56 -2.21
N THR A 129 13.30 -6.32 -1.74
CA THR A 129 14.14 -6.05 -0.57
C THR A 129 13.35 -6.07 0.73
N GLU A 130 14.05 -6.10 1.85
CA GLU A 130 13.45 -6.06 3.18
C GLU A 130 13.45 -4.64 3.76
N MET A 131 12.41 -4.33 4.53
CA MET A 131 12.32 -3.09 5.28
C MET A 131 11.97 -3.34 6.75
N THR A 132 12.51 -2.51 7.63
CA THR A 132 12.10 -2.50 9.04
C THR A 132 10.78 -1.73 9.18
N VAL A 133 9.81 -2.35 9.85
CA VAL A 133 8.52 -1.76 10.20
C VAL A 133 8.49 -1.52 11.71
N PRO A 134 8.30 -0.27 12.17
CA PRO A 134 8.20 0.03 13.60
C PRO A 134 7.06 -0.72 14.31
N ALA A 135 7.15 -0.78 15.64
CA ALA A 135 6.06 -1.30 16.46
C ALA A 135 4.79 -0.44 16.29
N ARG A 136 3.62 -1.09 16.27
CA ARG A 136 2.29 -0.45 16.23
C ARG A 136 2.16 0.68 15.19
N SER A 137 2.66 0.45 13.98
CA SER A 137 2.67 1.46 12.92
C SER A 137 1.98 1.01 11.65
N VAL A 138 1.59 1.99 10.84
CA VAL A 138 1.23 1.81 9.44
C VAL A 138 2.23 2.57 8.59
N LEU A 139 2.80 1.88 7.61
CA LEU A 139 3.63 2.50 6.57
C LEU A 139 2.84 2.51 5.27
N LEU A 140 2.91 3.61 4.51
CA LEU A 140 2.34 3.68 3.16
C LEU A 140 3.46 3.94 2.18
N LEU A 141 3.58 3.07 1.19
CA LEU A 141 4.55 3.18 0.13
C LEU A 141 3.85 3.38 -1.21
N ARG A 142 4.33 4.34 -2.00
CA ARG A 142 3.92 4.51 -3.39
C ARG A 142 4.75 3.60 -4.28
N VAL A 143 4.11 2.89 -5.20
CA VAL A 143 4.77 2.06 -6.22
C VAL A 143 5.40 2.95 -7.28
N ALA A 144 6.64 2.64 -7.65
CA ALA A 144 7.36 3.29 -8.73
C ALA A 144 8.01 2.25 -9.66
N ASP A 145 8.13 2.61 -10.93
CA ASP A 145 8.97 1.91 -11.92
C ASP A 145 10.42 2.40 -11.78
#